data_AF-A0A1M5NQ71-F1
#
_entry.id   AF-A0A1M5NQ71-F1
#
_cell.length_a   1.000
_cell.length_b   1.000
_cell.length_c   1.000
_cell.angle_alpha   90.00
_cell.angle_beta   90.00
_cell.angle_gamma   90.00
#
_symmetry.space_group_name_H-M   'P 1'
#
loop_
_entity.id
_entity.type
_entity.pdbx_description
1 polymer ?
#
loop_
_entity_poly.entity_id
_entity_poly.type
_entity_poly.pdbx_seq_one_letter_code
_entity_poly.pdbx_strand_id
1 'polypeptide(L)'
;MIEKVLCDIHGSKEMSFGCIHIATAIDSKEKVGFFYSEAEEDLPQIAWCGECEQWLLDNNEEWTDIFQAKADFKMLCIDCFDEAKNNEAEIHLR
;
A
#
# COMPACT_ATOMS: atom_id res chain seq x y z
N MET A 1 -13.88 11.30 7.89
CA MET A 1 -13.46 11.85 6.58
C MET A 1 -11.97 11.60 6.41
N ILE A 2 -11.59 10.93 5.33
CA ILE A 2 -10.20 10.67 4.98
C ILE A 2 -9.53 11.99 4.57
N GLU A 3 -8.31 12.23 5.06
CA GLU A 3 -7.55 13.43 4.70
C GLU A 3 -7.11 13.38 3.23
N LYS A 4 -6.90 14.56 2.62
CA LYS A 4 -6.47 14.68 1.23
C LYS A 4 -5.00 15.02 1.14
N VAL A 5 -4.31 14.41 0.18
CA VAL A 5 -2.93 14.69 -0.19
C VAL A 5 -2.89 15.35 -1.57
N LEU A 6 -1.92 16.25 -1.78
CA LEU A 6 -1.64 16.84 -3.09
C LEU A 6 -0.62 15.95 -3.82
N CYS A 7 -1.09 15.17 -4.78
CA CYS A 7 -0.23 14.37 -5.67
C CYS A 7 0.18 15.21 -6.88
N ASP A 8 1.45 15.14 -7.26
CA ASP A 8 1.98 15.85 -8.43
C ASP A 8 1.41 15.34 -9.76
N ILE A 9 0.87 14.11 -9.78
CA ILE A 9 0.32 13.44 -10.97
C ILE A 9 -1.22 13.54 -10.99
N HIS A 10 -1.89 13.30 -9.86
CA HIS A 10 -3.36 13.18 -9.77
C HIS A 10 -4.06 14.35 -9.07
N GLY A 11 -3.31 15.35 -8.60
CA GLY A 11 -3.85 16.50 -7.88
C GLY A 11 -4.32 16.15 -6.46
N SER A 12 -5.32 16.89 -5.97
CA SER A 12 -5.85 16.70 -4.60
C SER A 12 -6.79 15.50 -4.52
N LYS A 13 -6.36 14.47 -3.78
CA LYS A 13 -7.01 13.15 -3.70
C LYS A 13 -6.98 12.63 -2.27
N GLU A 14 -7.83 11.66 -1.95
CA GLU A 14 -7.84 11.01 -0.64
C GLU A 14 -6.50 10.30 -0.37
N MET A 15 -6.05 10.33 0.87
CA MET A 15 -4.82 9.69 1.29
C MET A 15 -5.00 8.18 1.46
N SER A 16 -3.93 7.46 1.21
CA SER A 16 -3.77 6.03 1.41
C SER A 16 -2.31 5.74 1.76
N PHE A 17 -1.99 4.50 2.07
CA PHE A 17 -0.63 4.07 2.37
C PHE A 17 -0.24 2.83 1.58
N GLY A 18 1.02 2.78 1.16
CA GLY A 18 1.65 1.60 0.57
C GLY A 18 3.02 1.39 1.20
N CYS A 19 3.51 0.15 1.33
CA CYS A 19 4.91 -0.06 1.69
C CYS A 19 5.85 0.61 0.66
N ILE A 20 7.09 0.91 1.06
CA ILE A 20 8.06 1.57 0.17
C ILE A 20 8.28 0.79 -1.15
N HIS A 21 8.14 -0.53 -1.11
CA HIS A 21 8.25 -1.40 -2.29
C HIS A 21 7.14 -1.11 -3.31
N ILE A 22 5.88 -1.00 -2.86
CA ILE A 22 4.77 -0.59 -3.73
C ILE A 22 4.99 0.82 -4.25
N ALA A 23 5.36 1.77 -3.38
CA ALA A 23 5.57 3.16 -3.78
C ALA A 23 6.64 3.29 -4.87
N THR A 24 7.72 2.50 -4.78
CA THR A 24 8.80 2.46 -5.78
C THR A 24 8.39 1.70 -7.05
N ALA A 25 7.53 0.68 -6.92
CA ALA A 25 7.03 -0.11 -8.04
C ALA A 25 6.11 0.69 -8.99
N ILE A 26 5.44 1.75 -8.49
CA ILE A 26 4.59 2.62 -9.31
C ILE A 26 5.36 3.26 -10.48
N ASP A 27 6.58 3.73 -10.22
CA ASP A 27 7.44 4.39 -11.21
C ASP A 27 8.07 3.38 -12.17
N SER A 28 8.57 2.25 -11.64
CA SER A 28 9.24 1.21 -12.42
C SER A 28 8.28 0.29 -13.17
N LYS A 29 6.99 0.31 -12.81
CA LYS A 29 5.94 -0.63 -13.27
C LYS A 29 6.27 -2.10 -12.97
N GLU A 30 7.17 -2.36 -12.02
CA GLU A 30 7.44 -3.71 -11.53
C GLU A 30 6.20 -4.29 -10.83
N LYS A 31 6.05 -5.61 -10.90
CA LYS A 31 4.99 -6.34 -10.19
C LYS A 31 5.59 -6.95 -8.93
N VAL A 32 5.20 -6.43 -7.78
CA VAL A 32 5.71 -6.82 -6.45
C VAL A 32 4.65 -7.54 -5.61
N GLY A 33 3.45 -7.75 -6.16
CA GLY A 33 2.28 -8.28 -5.48
C GLY A 33 1.51 -7.18 -4.72
N PHE A 34 0.21 -7.41 -4.53
CA PHE A 34 -0.67 -6.43 -3.86
C PHE A 34 -1.58 -7.10 -2.83
N PHE A 35 -1.30 -6.80 -1.57
CA PHE A 35 -2.14 -7.17 -0.44
C PHE A 35 -2.68 -5.88 0.17
N TYR A 36 -3.96 -5.84 0.50
CA TYR A 36 -4.56 -4.70 1.17
C TYR A 36 -5.65 -5.15 2.13
N SER A 37 -5.86 -4.36 3.18
CA SER A 37 -6.96 -4.57 4.13
C SER A 37 -8.18 -3.75 3.73
N GLU A 38 -9.38 -4.27 3.97
CA GLU A 38 -10.59 -3.45 3.88
C GLU A 38 -10.57 -2.39 4.99
N ALA A 39 -10.37 -1.12 4.62
CA ALA A 39 -10.45 -0.03 5.57
C ALA A 39 -11.92 0.33 5.86
N GLU A 40 -12.21 0.69 7.12
CA GLU A 40 -13.49 1.31 7.50
C GLU A 40 -13.73 2.60 6.68
N GLU A 41 -14.99 3.03 6.50
CA GLU A 41 -15.37 4.15 5.61
C GLU A 41 -14.60 5.47 5.86
N ASP A 42 -14.08 5.66 7.08
CA ASP A 42 -13.36 6.87 7.48
C ASP A 42 -11.85 6.68 7.66
N LEU A 43 -11.31 5.51 7.31
CA LEU A 43 -9.90 5.18 7.44
C LEU A 43 -9.21 5.07 6.07
N PRO A 44 -7.95 5.53 5.96
CA PRO A 44 -7.19 5.37 4.73
C PRO A 44 -6.89 3.90 4.45
N GLN A 45 -6.93 3.53 3.17
CA GLN A 45 -6.52 2.21 2.70
C GLN A 45 -5.02 2.01 2.93
N ILE A 46 -4.61 0.79 3.29
CA ILE A 46 -3.22 0.40 3.50
C ILE A 46 -2.93 -0.85 2.66
N ALA A 47 -1.86 -0.80 1.87
CA ALA A 47 -1.40 -1.93 1.06
C ALA A 47 0.07 -2.27 1.32
N TRP A 48 0.41 -3.54 1.15
CA TRP A 48 1.77 -4.06 1.25
C TRP A 48 2.03 -5.10 0.16
N CYS A 49 3.30 -5.26 -0.21
CA CYS A 49 3.72 -6.16 -1.29
C CYS A 49 3.81 -7.62 -0.82
N GLY A 50 4.06 -8.53 -1.75
CA GLY A 50 4.24 -9.96 -1.45
C GLY A 50 5.42 -10.25 -0.52
N GLU A 51 6.50 -9.48 -0.58
CA GLU A 51 7.62 -9.64 0.37
C GLU A 51 7.22 -9.25 1.80
N CYS A 52 6.46 -8.16 1.94
CA CYS A 52 5.92 -7.75 3.23
C CYS A 52 4.92 -8.78 3.78
N GLU A 53 4.09 -9.36 2.92
CA GLU A 53 3.17 -10.44 3.30
C GLU A 53 3.93 -11.67 3.79
N GLN A 54 4.95 -12.10 3.04
CA GLN A 54 5.77 -13.25 3.45
C GLN A 54 6.42 -13.00 4.81
N TRP A 55 6.90 -11.77 5.06
CA TRP A 55 7.43 -11.41 6.37
C TRP A 55 6.38 -11.55 7.47
N LEU A 56 5.14 -11.10 7.25
CA LEU A 56 4.05 -11.27 8.22
C LEU A 56 3.80 -12.75 8.48
N LEU A 57 3.67 -13.58 7.44
CA LEU A 57 3.46 -15.03 7.58
C LEU A 57 4.59 -15.71 8.37
N ASP A 58 5.84 -15.30 8.16
CA ASP A 58 7.00 -15.82 8.87
C ASP A 58 7.08 -15.35 10.33
N ASN A 59 6.33 -14.32 10.70
CA ASN A 59 6.33 -13.66 12.02
C ASN A 59 4.93 -13.63 12.65
N ASN A 60 4.21 -14.76 12.57
CA ASN A 60 2.90 -14.98 13.19
C ASN A 60 1.81 -13.98 12.79
N GLU A 61 1.93 -13.38 11.61
CA GLU A 61 1.01 -12.37 11.07
C GLU A 61 0.91 -11.11 11.95
N GLU A 62 1.94 -10.85 12.78
CA GLU A 62 1.93 -9.74 13.73
C GLU A 62 2.32 -8.40 13.10
N TRP A 63 1.42 -7.42 13.21
CA TRP A 63 1.65 -6.04 12.77
C TRP A 63 2.48 -5.25 13.80
N THR A 64 3.77 -5.58 13.91
CA THR A 64 4.69 -5.00 14.90
C THR A 64 5.40 -3.73 14.43
N ASP A 65 6.04 -2.99 15.35
CA ASP A 65 6.92 -1.86 15.01
C ASP A 65 8.09 -2.27 14.08
N ILE A 66 8.56 -3.52 14.22
CA ILE A 66 9.62 -4.08 13.36
C ILE A 66 9.10 -4.23 11.92
N PHE A 67 7.88 -4.73 11.77
CA PHE A 67 7.23 -4.82 10.46
C PHE A 67 7.06 -3.43 9.84
N GLN A 68 6.50 -2.48 10.59
CA GLN A 68 6.26 -1.12 10.11
C GLN A 68 7.56 -0.43 9.67
N ALA A 69 8.65 -0.62 10.43
CA ALA A 69 9.96 -0.07 10.08
C ALA A 69 10.57 -0.72 8.83
N LYS A 70 10.30 -2.02 8.59
CA LYS A 70 10.74 -2.74 7.39
C LYS A 70 9.94 -2.37 6.15
N ALA A 71 8.61 -2.32 6.28
CA ALA A 71 7.72 -1.95 5.20
C ALA A 71 7.83 -0.47 4.83
N ASP A 72 8.24 0.38 5.79
CA ASP A 72 8.50 1.81 5.63
C ASP A 72 7.39 2.51 4.83
N PHE A 73 6.16 2.40 5.35
CA PHE A 73 4.94 2.84 4.67
C PHE A 73 5.04 4.30 4.22
N LYS A 74 4.71 4.52 2.95
CA LYS A 74 4.66 5.82 2.29
C LYS A 74 3.22 6.23 2.08
N MET A 75 2.98 7.53 2.24
CA MET A 75 1.72 8.13 1.88
C MET A 75 1.57 8.11 0.35
N LEU A 76 0.43 7.65 -0.12
CA LEU A 76 0.02 7.64 -1.53
C LEU A 76 -1.32 8.36 -1.65
N CYS A 77 -1.60 8.95 -2.81
CA CYS A 77 -2.99 9.29 -3.12
C CYS A 77 -3.76 8.05 -3.58
N ILE A 78 -5.08 8.06 -3.41
CA ILE A 78 -5.94 6.92 -3.77
C ILE A 78 -5.79 6.50 -5.24
N ASP A 79 -5.60 7.45 -6.16
CA ASP A 79 -5.35 7.12 -7.57
C ASP A 79 -4.01 6.38 -7.79
N CYS A 80 -2.92 6.75 -7.09
CA CYS A 80 -1.64 6.03 -7.17
C CYS A 80 -1.73 4.63 -6.55
N PHE A 81 -2.52 4.49 -5.47
CA PHE A 81 -2.84 3.20 -4.88
C PHE A 81 -3.56 2.30 -5.88
N ASP A 82 -4.57 2.83 -6.57
CA ASP A 82 -5.32 2.10 -7.60
C ASP A 82 -4.46 1.77 -8.82
N GLU A 83 -3.54 2.66 -9.24
CA GLU A 83 -2.58 2.35 -10.30
C GLU A 83 -1.67 1.17 -9.93
N ALA A 84 -1.12 1.16 -8.71
CA ALA A 84 -0.32 0.04 -8.23
C ALA A 84 -1.15 -1.24 -8.20
N LYS A 85 -2.37 -1.19 -7.67
CA LYS A 85 -3.31 -2.31 -7.63
C LYS A 85 -3.60 -2.87 -9.03
N ASN A 86 -3.87 -2.01 -10.00
CA ASN A 86 -4.23 -2.40 -11.36
C ASN A 86 -3.03 -2.87 -12.21
N ASN A 87 -1.78 -2.59 -11.79
CA ASN A 87 -0.58 -3.09 -12.47
C ASN A 87 -0.34 -4.58 -12.18
N GLU A 88 -0.90 -5.10 -11.10
CA GLU A 88 -0.58 -6.42 -10.55
C GLU A 88 -1.33 -7.54 -11.25
N ALA A 89 -0.75 -8.75 -11.24
CA ALA A 89 -1.38 -9.92 -11.86
C ALA A 89 -2.47 -10.53 -10.96
N GLU A 90 -2.24 -10.47 -9.65
CA GLU A 90 -3.11 -11.00 -8.62
C GLU A 90 -3.19 -9.96 -7.48
N ILE A 91 -4.39 -9.82 -6.91
CA ILE A 91 -4.69 -8.85 -5.86
C ILE A 91 -5.36 -9.62 -4.73
N HIS A 92 -4.90 -9.41 -3.50
CA HIS A 92 -5.33 -10.15 -2.33
C HIS A 92 -5.93 -9.20 -1.28
N LEU A 93 -7.17 -9.48 -0.89
CA LEU A 93 -7.79 -8.85 0.27
C LEU A 93 -7.41 -9.65 1.53
N ARG A 94 -6.97 -8.94 2.58
CA ARG A 94 -6.52 -9.51 3.86
C ARG A 94 -7.32 -8.96 5.02
#